data_AF-A0AAJ0TM62-F1
#
_entry.id   AF-A0AAJ0TM62-F1
#
_cell.length_a   1.000
_cell.length_b   1.000
_cell.length_c   1.000
_cell.angle_alpha   90.00
_cell.angle_beta   90.00
_cell.angle_gamma   90.00
#
_symmetry.space_group_name_H-M   'P 1'
#
loop_
_entity.id
_entity.type
_entity.pdbx_description
1 polymer ?
#
loop_
_entity_poly.entity_id
_entity_poly.type
_entity_poly.pdbx_seq_one_letter_code
_entity_poly.pdbx_strand_id
1 'polypeptide(L)' 'MPNEQLISLGITVILIGFLLLVVGSFGSAEKSQVKVGVGGFIGPIPFGFANDPRMLWVVLALSVLLFVFMAR' A
#
# COMPACT_ATOMS: atom_id res chain seq x y z
N MET A 1 8.56 42.18 -10.26
CA MET A 1 8.45 40.85 -10.89
C MET A 1 6.97 40.50 -10.90
N PRO A 2 6.32 40.37 -12.07
CA PRO A 2 4.89 40.12 -12.14
C PRO A 2 4.56 38.80 -11.44
N ASN A 3 3.61 38.83 -10.50
CA ASN A 3 3.23 37.70 -9.64
C ASN A 3 2.93 36.40 -10.42
N GLU A 4 2.51 36.53 -11.68
CA GLU A 4 2.28 35.44 -12.63
C GLU A 4 3.52 34.57 -12.87
N GLN A 5 4.71 35.17 -12.88
CA GLN A 5 5.98 34.45 -13.05
C GLN A 5 6.32 33.61 -11.82
N LEU A 6 6.05 34.12 -10.61
CA LEU A 6 6.25 33.35 -9.37
C LEU A 6 5.26 32.18 -9.28
N ILE A 7 4.01 32.39 -9.66
CA ILE A 7 2.99 31.34 -9.67
C ILE A 7 3.36 30.24 -10.69
N SER A 8 3.76 30.62 -11.90
CA SER A 8 4.20 29.68 -12.95
C SER A 8 5.45 28.88 -12.53
N LEU A 9 6.41 29.54 -11.88
CA LEU A 9 7.59 28.88 -11.34
C LEU A 9 7.20 27.87 -10.24
N GLY A 10 6.30 28.23 -9.33
CA GLY A 10 5.80 27.36 -8.27
C GLY A 10 5.10 26.11 -8.81
N ILE A 11 4.23 26.27 -9.81
CA ILE A 11 3.56 25.15 -10.48
C ILE A 11 4.59 24.22 -11.13
N THR A 12 5.60 24.77 -11.79
CA THR A 12 6.66 24.00 -12.44
C THR A 12 7.44 23.15 -11.43
N VAL A 13 7.80 23.73 -10.27
CA VAL A 13 8.50 23.00 -9.19
C VAL A 13 7.64 21.86 -8.63
N ILE A 14 6.34 22.09 -8.42
CA ILE A 14 5.40 21.07 -7.94
C ILE A 14 5.30 19.91 -8.94
N LEU A 15 5.19 20.21 -10.24
CA LEU A 15 5.11 19.19 -11.28
C LEU A 15 6.39 18.34 -11.36
N ILE A 16 7.56 18.96 -11.25
CA ILE A 16 8.84 18.24 -11.21
C ILE A 16 8.90 17.33 -9.97
N GLY A 17 8.51 17.84 -8.79
CA GLY A 17 8.48 17.06 -7.56
C GLY A 17 7.53 15.86 -7.66
N PHE A 18 6.36 16.05 -8.26
CA PHE A 18 5.40 14.98 -8.48
C PHE A 18 5.94 13.93 -9.46
N LEU A 19 6.56 14.35 -10.57
CA LEU A 19 7.19 13.43 -11.53
C LEU A 19 8.29 12.59 -10.87
N LEU A 20 9.15 13.20 -10.05
CA LEU A 20 10.18 12.47 -9.31
C LEU A 20 9.58 11.44 -8.34
N LEU A 21 8.49 11.77 -7.65
CA LEU A 21 7.80 10.84 -6.75
C LEU A 21 7.23 9.65 -7.51
N VAL A 22 6.60 9.89 -8.66
CA VAL A 22 6.06 8.84 -9.52
C VAL A 22 7.19 7.95 -10.03
N VAL A 23 8.24 8.50 -10.61
CA VAL A 23 9.39 7.73 -11.12
C VAL A 23 10.08 6.96 -9.99
N GLY A 24 10.26 7.56 -8.81
CA GLY A 24 10.83 6.91 -7.63
C GLY A 24 9.99 5.75 -7.09
N SER A 25 8.66 5.88 -7.15
CA SER A 25 7.74 4.80 -6.77
C SER A 25 7.81 3.61 -7.73
N PHE A 26 7.97 3.85 -9.03
CA PHE A 26 8.14 2.80 -10.03
C PHE A 26 9.53 2.16 -9.97
N GLY A 27 10.60 2.93 -9.77
CA GLY A 27 11.96 2.40 -9.62
C GLY A 27 12.19 1.58 -8.34
N SER A 28 11.39 1.80 -7.30
CA SER A 28 11.42 0.98 -6.08
C SER A 28 10.68 -0.36 -6.21
N ALA A 29 9.98 -0.59 -7.32
CA ALA A 29 9.19 -1.81 -7.52
C ALA A 29 10.03 -3.06 -7.81
N GLU A 30 11.23 -2.93 -8.39
CA GLU A 30 12.04 -4.08 -8.84
C GLU A 30 12.61 -4.95 -7.71
N LYS A 31 12.71 -4.44 -6.48
CA LYS A 31 13.21 -5.20 -5.31
C LYS A 31 12.14 -5.61 -4.32
N SER A 32 10.90 -5.19 -4.51
CA SER A 32 9.81 -5.63 -3.65
C SER A 32 9.37 -7.02 -4.08
N GLN A 33 9.95 -8.07 -3.50
CA GLN A 33 9.36 -9.40 -3.58
C GLN A 33 7.90 -9.28 -3.16
N VAL A 34 6.99 -9.47 -4.11
CA VAL A 34 5.55 -9.28 -3.88
C VAL A 34 5.14 -10.24 -2.77
N LYS A 35 4.74 -9.68 -1.64
CA LYS A 35 4.26 -10.46 -0.50
C LYS A 35 2.83 -10.86 -0.79
N VAL A 36 2.61 -12.16 -0.89
CA VAL A 36 1.30 -12.75 -1.16
C VAL A 36 0.91 -13.64 0.01
N GLY A 37 -0.37 -13.57 0.37
CA GLY A 37 -0.95 -14.43 1.38
C GLY A 37 -2.44 -14.63 1.11
N VAL A 38 -2.92 -15.82 1.43
CA VAL A 38 -4.32 -16.23 1.31
C VAL A 38 -4.73 -16.87 2.63
N GLY A 39 -5.91 -16.54 3.13
CA GLY A 39 -6.41 -17.10 4.37
C GLY A 39 -7.87 -16.79 4.59
N GLY A 40 -8.42 -17.33 5.68
CA GLY A 40 -9.83 -17.24 6.03
C GLY A 40 -10.11 -17.99 7.32
N PHE A 41 -11.27 -18.64 7.40
CA PHE A 41 -11.69 -19.42 8.55
C PHE A 41 -12.05 -20.84 8.18
N ILE A 42 -11.74 -21.76 9.08
CA ILE A 42 -12.35 -23.08 9.14
C ILE A 42 -13.14 -23.12 10.44
N GLY A 43 -14.45 -22.92 10.36
CA GLY A 43 -15.29 -22.67 11.54
C GLY A 43 -14.88 -21.37 12.25
N PRO A 44 -14.65 -21.36 13.57
CA PRO A 44 -14.20 -20.16 14.30
C PRO A 44 -12.67 -19.97 14.28
N ILE A 45 -11.90 -20.90 13.69
CA ILE A 45 -10.44 -20.88 13.75
C ILE A 45 -9.88 -20.13 12.53
N PRO A 46 -9.13 -19.03 12.71
CA PRO A 46 -8.49 -18.32 11.60
C PRO A 46 -7.31 -19.12 11.06
N PHE A 47 -7.18 -19.14 9.74
CA PHE A 47 -6.19 -19.91 9.00
C PHE A 47 -5.61 -19.04 7.87
N GLY A 48 -4.35 -19.29 7.49
CA GLY A 48 -3.77 -18.69 6.28
C GLY A 48 -2.42 -19.27 5.89
N PHE A 49 -2.02 -18.98 4.65
CA PHE A 49 -0.72 -19.24 4.07
C PHE A 49 -0.17 -17.95 3.47
N ALA A 50 1.11 -17.66 3.67
CA ALA A 50 1.77 -16.54 3.03
C ALA A 50 3.23 -16.85 2.74
N ASN A 51 3.79 -16.18 1.74
CA ASN A 51 5.21 -16.28 1.40
C ASN A 51 6.13 -15.47 2.33
N ASP A 52 5.56 -14.68 3.24
CA ASP A 52 6.27 -13.88 4.23
C ASP A 52 5.56 -13.98 5.59
N PRO A 53 6.30 -14.20 6.71
CA PRO A 53 5.69 -14.33 8.02
C PRO A 53 4.88 -13.10 8.46
N ARG A 54 5.31 -11.89 8.10
CA ARG A 54 4.56 -10.66 8.43
C ARG A 54 3.26 -10.61 7.64
N MET A 55 3.28 -11.03 6.37
CA MET A 55 2.08 -11.14 5.54
C MET A 55 1.09 -12.16 6.10
N LEU A 56 1.56 -13.28 6.67
CA LEU A 56 0.69 -14.25 7.34
C LEU A 56 -0.06 -13.62 8.53
N TRP A 57 0.65 -12.86 9.38
CA TRP A 57 0.02 -12.14 10.49
C TRP A 57 -1.02 -11.12 10.02
N VAL A 58 -0.73 -10.40 8.94
CA VAL A 58 -1.68 -9.46 8.32
C VAL A 58 -2.94 -10.20 7.86
N VAL A 59 -2.79 -11.31 7.14
CA VAL A 59 -3.91 -12.13 6.66
C VAL A 59 -4.76 -12.66 7.83
N LEU A 60 -4.14 -13.18 8.88
CA LEU A 60 -4.87 -13.67 10.06
C LEU A 60 -5.61 -12.56 10.80
N ALA A 61 -4.98 -11.39 10.98
CA ALA A 61 -5.61 -10.24 11.62
C ALA A 61 -6.81 -9.72 10.81
N LEU A 62 -6.67 -9.60 9.48
CA LEU A 62 -7.75 -9.22 8.57
C LEU A 62 -8.90 -10.22 8.63
N SER A 63 -8.60 -11.52 8.60
CA SER A 63 -9.59 -12.58 8.78
C SER A 63 -10.39 -12.35 10.07
N VAL A 64 -9.74 -12.26 11.24
CA VAL A 64 -10.44 -12.05 12.53
C VAL A 64 -11.28 -10.77 12.53
N LEU A 65 -10.77 -9.68 11.97
CA LEU A 65 -11.50 -8.42 11.89
C LEU A 65 -12.77 -8.57 11.04
N LEU A 66 -12.67 -9.18 9.86
CA LEU A 66 -13.81 -9.45 8.99
C LEU A 66 -14.82 -10.40 9.64
N PHE A 67 -14.36 -11.44 10.33
CA PHE A 67 -15.24 -12.36 11.05
C PHE A 67 -16.02 -11.64 12.14
N VAL A 68 -15.37 -10.84 12.97
CA VAL A 68 -16.04 -10.04 14.02
C VAL A 68 -17.00 -9.01 13.42
N PHE A 69 -16.67 -8.44 12.26
CA PHE A 69 -17.55 -7.50 11.56
C PHE A 69 -18.80 -8.18 10.99
N MET A 70 -18.66 -9.36 10.37
CA MET A 70 -19.79 -10.11 9.81
C MET A 70 -20.62 -10.87 10.86
N ALA A 71 -20.02 -11.20 12.01
CA ALA A 71 -20.68 -11.93 13.10
C ALA A 71 -21.40 -11.01 14.11
N ARG A 72 -21.35 -9.68 13.91
CA ARG A 72 -22.19 -8.70 14.59
C ARG A 72 -23.50 -8.49 13.83
#